data_AF-A0A7C7CF02-F1
#
_entry.id   AF-A0A7C7CF02-F1
#
_cell.length_a   1.000
_cell.length_b   1.000
_cell.length_c   1.000
_cell.angle_alpha   90.00
_cell.angle_beta   90.00
_cell.angle_gamma   90.00
#
_symmetry.space_group_name_H-M   'P 1'
#
loop_
_entity.id
_entity.type
_entity.pdbx_description
1 polymer ?
#
loop_
_entity_poly.entity_id
_entity_poly.type
_entity_poly.pdbx_seq_one_letter_code
_entity_poly.pdbx_strand_id
1 'polypeptide(L)'
;MFIPTLILKQLYTNGSLQNTDAGVKFSLKNRLKDSKLIAITRVSIGGQSVPLDSIKLDLGDGKKVGVGEISKETSCPGTANR
;
A
#
# COMPACT_ATOMS: atom_id res chain seq x y z
N MET A 1 -19.58 0.51 6.37
CA MET A 1 -19.28 0.01 5.01
C MET A 1 -18.69 -1.40 5.15
N PHE A 2 -19.33 -2.41 4.59
CA PHE A 2 -18.91 -3.81 4.71
C PHE A 2 -18.00 -4.15 3.52
N ILE A 3 -16.72 -4.42 3.76
CA ILE A 3 -15.81 -4.92 2.73
C ILE A 3 -15.82 -6.45 2.82
N PRO A 4 -16.22 -7.18 1.76
CA PRO A 4 -16.24 -8.63 1.79
C PRO A 4 -14.86 -9.21 2.11
N THR A 5 -14.80 -10.14 3.05
CA THR A 5 -13.56 -10.82 3.49
C THR A 5 -12.85 -11.54 2.33
N LEU A 6 -13.60 -12.03 1.34
CA LEU A 6 -13.05 -12.64 0.14
C LEU A 6 -12.19 -11.67 -0.68
N ILE A 7 -12.62 -10.40 -0.78
CA ILE A 7 -11.88 -9.36 -1.51
C ILE A 7 -10.60 -9.01 -0.76
N LEU A 8 -10.67 -8.89 0.56
CA LEU A 8 -9.50 -8.66 1.41
C LEU A 8 -8.45 -9.77 1.23
N LYS A 9 -8.88 -11.04 1.20
CA LYS A 9 -7.98 -12.19 0.96
C LYS A 9 -7.29 -12.16 -0.41
N GLN A 10 -7.89 -11.52 -1.43
CA GLN A 10 -7.25 -11.37 -2.73
C GLN A 10 -6.22 -10.24 -2.79
N LEU A 11 -6.31 -9.26 -1.88
CA LEU A 11 -5.38 -8.15 -1.79
C LEU A 11 -4.15 -8.47 -0.93
N TYR A 12 -4.32 -9.30 0.10
CA TYR A 12 -3.22 -9.78 0.92
C TYR A 12 -2.45 -10.91 0.22
N THR A 13 -1.11 -10.85 0.29
CA THR A 13 -0.24 -11.97 -0.07
C THR A 13 0.28 -12.65 1.19
N ASN A 14 0.75 -13.90 1.08
CA ASN A 14 1.49 -14.54 2.16
C ASN A 14 2.72 -13.68 2.50
N GLY A 15 2.93 -13.41 3.79
CA GLY A 15 3.95 -12.47 4.24
C GLY A 15 3.63 -11.00 3.92
N SER A 16 2.36 -10.64 3.75
CA SER A 16 1.94 -9.24 3.58
C SER A 16 2.27 -8.38 4.80
N LEU A 17 2.38 -8.94 6.00
CA LEU A 17 2.86 -8.23 7.18
C LEU A 17 4.10 -8.95 7.72
N GLN A 18 5.22 -8.24 7.78
CA GLN A 18 6.48 -8.77 8.29
C GLN A 18 7.16 -7.73 9.17
N ASN A 19 7.77 -8.19 10.25
CA ASN A 19 8.70 -7.37 11.00
C ASN A 19 10.05 -7.37 10.27
N THR A 20 10.68 -6.22 10.16
CA THR A 20 12.02 -6.02 9.61
C THR A 20 12.88 -5.37 10.68
N ASP A 21 14.21 -5.40 10.50
CA ASP A 21 15.13 -4.75 11.44
C ASP A 21 14.89 -3.23 11.57
N ALA A 22 14.23 -2.63 10.57
CA ALA A 22 13.87 -1.22 10.53
C ALA A 22 12.41 -0.94 10.92
N GLY A 23 11.66 -1.93 11.41
CA GLY A 23 10.29 -1.77 11.89
C GLY A 23 9.31 -2.78 11.27
N VAL A 24 8.23 -2.29 10.68
CA VAL A 24 7.17 -3.14 10.12
C VAL A 24 7.01 -2.86 8.64
N LYS A 25 7.02 -3.91 7.83
CA LYS A 25 6.74 -3.85 6.40
C LYS A 25 5.37 -4.46 6.13
N PHE A 26 4.52 -3.65 5.49
CA PHE A 26 3.23 -4.10 4.99
C PHE A 26 3.21 -4.05 3.46
N SER A 27 2.87 -5.17 2.83
CA SER A 27 2.81 -5.34 1.38
C SER A 27 1.40 -5.77 0.98
N LEU A 28 0.79 -4.96 0.11
CA LEU A 28 -0.52 -5.22 -0.47
C LEU A 28 -0.36 -5.32 -1.97
N LYS A 29 -0.97 -6.34 -2.59
CA LYS A 29 -0.97 -6.47 -4.05
C LYS A 29 -2.40 -6.39 -4.53
N ASN A 30 -2.73 -5.35 -5.28
CA ASN A 30 -4.04 -5.25 -5.90
C ASN A 30 -4.14 -6.28 -7.04
N ARG A 31 -4.87 -7.39 -6.81
CA ARG A 31 -5.13 -8.44 -7.81
C ARG A 31 -6.54 -8.40 -8.38
N LEU A 32 -7.32 -7.37 -8.03
CA LEU A 32 -8.73 -7.27 -8.41
C LEU A 32 -8.88 -6.69 -9.81
N LYS A 33 -8.32 -5.51 -10.03
CA LYS A 33 -8.40 -4.71 -11.27
C LYS A 33 -7.26 -3.70 -11.30
N ASP A 34 -6.95 -3.15 -12.48
CA ASP A 34 -6.07 -2.00 -12.59
C ASP A 34 -6.61 -0.84 -11.76
N SER A 35 -5.83 -0.35 -10.81
CA SER A 35 -6.21 0.77 -9.95
C SER A 35 -4.99 1.56 -9.54
N LYS A 36 -5.17 2.86 -9.35
CA LYS A 36 -4.11 3.77 -8.96
C LYS A 36 -4.21 4.04 -7.46
N LEU A 37 -3.09 3.88 -6.75
CA LEU A 37 -2.99 4.35 -5.36
C LEU A 37 -2.93 5.87 -5.40
N ILE A 38 -3.99 6.52 -4.91
CA ILE A 38 -4.13 7.98 -4.96
C ILE A 38 -3.78 8.68 -3.65
N ALA A 39 -3.87 7.98 -2.52
CA ALA A 39 -3.56 8.49 -1.20
C ALA A 39 -3.56 7.35 -0.16
N ILE A 40 -2.83 7.56 0.94
CA ILE A 40 -3.02 6.83 2.19
C ILE A 40 -3.44 7.83 3.26
N THR A 41 -4.66 7.68 3.76
CA THR A 41 -5.26 8.60 4.74
C THR A 41 -4.92 8.23 6.17
N ARG A 42 -4.81 6.94 6.49
CA ARG A 42 -4.52 6.47 7.85
C ARG A 42 -3.94 5.08 7.85
N VAL A 43 -2.96 4.85 8.72
CA VAL A 43 -2.46 3.52 9.08
C VAL A 43 -2.53 3.37 10.58
N SER A 44 -3.04 2.23 11.06
CA SER A 44 -3.07 1.90 12.47
C SER A 44 -2.66 0.45 12.71
N ILE A 45 -1.76 0.22 13.66
CA ILE A 45 -1.26 -1.10 14.04
C ILE A 45 -1.64 -1.31 15.51
N GLY A 46 -2.37 -2.39 15.82
CA GLY A 46 -2.79 -2.67 17.20
C GLY A 46 -3.62 -1.55 17.86
N GLY A 47 -4.33 -0.74 17.06
CA GLY A 47 -5.09 0.42 17.55
C GLY A 47 -4.28 1.72 17.69
N GLN A 48 -2.95 1.67 17.54
CA GLN A 48 -2.11 2.85 17.55
C GLN A 48 -1.98 3.44 16.14
N SER A 49 -2.24 4.75 16.00
CA SER A 49 -2.11 5.44 14.71
C SER A 49 -0.62 5.66 14.39
N VAL A 50 -0.22 5.30 13.18
CA VAL A 50 1.15 5.49 12.69
C VAL A 50 1.23 6.85 11.98
N PRO A 51 2.21 7.72 12.31
CA PRO A 51 2.40 9.00 11.62
C PRO A 51 2.69 8.78 10.13
N LEU A 52 2.00 9.49 9.23
CA LEU A 52 2.18 9.33 7.79
C LEU A 52 3.61 9.68 7.32
N ASP A 53 4.26 10.63 8.00
CA ASP A 53 5.65 11.04 7.70
C ASP A 53 6.67 9.92 7.94
N SER A 54 6.34 8.95 8.80
CA SER A 54 7.19 7.78 9.07
C SER A 54 6.96 6.64 8.10
N ILE A 55 5.99 6.77 7.19
CA ILE A 55 5.60 5.72 6.25
C ILE A 55 6.26 5.99 4.90
N LYS A 56 6.98 4.97 4.41
CA LYS A 56 7.55 4.96 3.07
C LYS A 56 6.80 3.93 2.24
N LEU A 57 6.38 4.34 1.04
CA LEU A 57 5.67 3.49 0.12
C LEU A 57 6.60 3.01 -0.98
N ASP A 58 6.67 1.70 -1.15
CA ASP A 58 7.34 1.06 -2.27
C ASP A 58 6.27 0.59 -3.26
N LEU A 59 6.28 1.17 -4.46
CA LEU A 59 5.31 0.84 -5.52
C LEU A 59 5.73 -0.37 -6.35
N GLY A 60 6.84 -1.05 -6.02
CA GLY A 60 7.34 -2.22 -6.72
C GLY A 60 8.37 -1.90 -7.81
N ASP A 61 8.47 -0.64 -8.24
CA ASP A 61 9.49 -0.15 -9.17
C ASP A 61 10.82 0.20 -8.47
N GLY A 62 10.98 -0.18 -7.19
CA GLY A 62 12.12 0.17 -6.35
C GLY A 62 12.13 1.63 -5.88
N LYS A 63 11.20 2.45 -6.35
CA LYS A 63 11.02 3.84 -5.93
C LYS A 63 10.23 3.89 -4.62
N LYS A 64 10.90 4.34 -3.56
CA LYS A 64 10.26 4.64 -2.27
C LYS A 64 9.81 6.09 -2.26
N VAL A 65 8.50 6.32 -2.19
CA VAL A 65 7.90 7.65 -2.09
C VAL A 65 7.32 7.87 -0.70
N GLY A 66 7.37 9.11 -0.22
CA GLY A 66 6.67 9.47 1.01
C GLY A 66 5.16 9.39 0.81
N VAL A 67 4.40 9.06 1.85
CA VAL A 67 2.92 9.04 1.76
C VAL A 67 2.36 10.39 1.30
N GLY A 68 2.98 11.50 1.71
CA GLY A 68 2.59 12.85 1.30
C GLY A 68 2.88 13.19 -0.17
N GLU A 69 3.68 12.38 -0.87
CA GLU A 69 4.03 12.61 -2.28
C GLU A 69 3.04 11.97 -3.25
N ILE A 70 2.14 11.10 -2.77
CA ILE A 70 1.12 10.47 -3.61
C ILE A 70 -0.11 11.37 -3.65
N SER A 71 -0.30 12.05 -4.78
CA SER A 71 -1.46 12.89 -5.08
C SER A 71 -2.14 12.45 -6.38
N LYS A 72 -3.46 12.70 -6.49
CA LYS A 72 -4.31 12.36 -7.65
C LYS A 72 -3.75 12.80 -9.01
N GLU A 73 -2.87 13.81 -9.03
CA GLU A 73 -2.32 14.43 -10.24
C GLU A 73 -1.01 13.79 -10.74
N THR A 74 -0.32 13.01 -9.92
CA THR A 74 0.90 12.25 -10.31
C THR A 74 0.56 10.77 -10.49
N SER A 75 -0.47 10.52 -11.29
CA SER A 75 -0.86 9.17 -11.69
C SER A 75 0.21 8.58 -12.63
N CYS A 76 1.15 7.81 -12.09
CA CYS A 76 2.01 6.95 -12.91
C CYS A 76 1.13 5.93 -13.66
N PRO A 77 1.19 5.86 -15.00
CA PRO A 77 0.55 4.79 -15.75
C PRO A 77 1.32 3.50 -15.51
N GLY A 78 0.67 2.48 -14.96
CA GLY A 78 1.19 1.11 -14.99
C GLY A 78 1.23 0.65 -16.44
N THR A 79 2.41 0.51 -17.02
CA THR A 79 2.59 -0.05 -18.35
C THR A 79 2.32 -1.55 -18.29
N ALA A 80 1.25 -1.96 -18.96
CA ALA A 80 1.03 -3.34 -19.38
C ALA A 80 2.22 -3.76 -20.26
N ASN A 81 3.06 -4.66 -19.75
CA ASN A 81 4.07 -5.29 -20.57
C ASN A 81 3.45 -6.51 -21.28
N ARG A 82 3.82 -6.62 -22.55
CA ARG A 82 3.27 -7.47 -23.60
C ARG A 82 3.55 -8.95 -23.38
#